data_AF-A0AB34KEY4-F1
#
_entry.id   AF-A0AB34KEY4-F1
#
_cell.length_a   1.000
_cell.length_b   1.000
_cell.length_c   1.000
_cell.angle_alpha   90.00
_cell.angle_beta   90.00
_cell.angle_gamma   90.00
#
_symmetry.space_group_name_H-M   'P 1'
#
loop_
_entity.id
_entity.type
_entity.pdbx_description
1 polymer ?
#
loop_
_entity_poly.entity_id
_entity_poly.type
_entity_poly.pdbx_seq_one_letter_code
_entity_poly.pdbx_strand_id
1 'polypeptide(L)'
;MQSYASEIGGAVFYSDVGEIERKREIVRMLTTGQERLFWSTSALGEGIDASTIRVVIHVGGIDKLDDFGQQSGRAGRDGVTASESIVLQAEKKNQQGQSYRVRTGQEEPEMIEYLEGRRCRRAVLDADMDGDVTRTNCRAGEQFCDVCRGQGRKRIRAHVSQGEVQSKRTRLQPMCSSTTNLLNIP
;
A
#
# COMPACT_ATOMS: atom_id res chain seq x y z
N MET A 1 -9.18 -11.30 13.63
CA MET A 1 -10.11 -11.07 12.50
C MET A 1 -11.52 -10.77 12.97
N GLN A 2 -12.21 -11.68 13.67
CA GLN A 2 -13.59 -11.43 14.16
C GLN A 2 -13.68 -10.21 15.08
N SER A 3 -12.69 -10.02 15.96
CA SER A 3 -12.56 -8.82 16.80
C SER A 3 -12.51 -7.53 15.96
N TYR A 4 -11.66 -7.50 14.92
CA TYR A 4 -11.57 -6.35 14.03
C TYR A 4 -12.89 -6.07 13.31
N ALA A 5 -13.56 -7.11 12.82
CA ALA A 5 -14.86 -6.95 12.17
C ALA A 5 -15.95 -6.47 13.15
N SER A 6 -15.93 -6.90 14.41
CA SER A 6 -16.87 -6.42 15.42
C SER A 6 -16.63 -4.95 15.81
N GLU A 7 -15.39 -4.48 15.74
CA GLU A 7 -15.01 -3.12 16.15
C GLU A 7 -15.12 -2.11 14.99
N ILE A 8 -14.68 -2.50 13.80
CA ILE A 8 -14.55 -1.62 12.62
C ILE A 8 -15.73 -1.84 11.65
N GLY A 9 -16.41 -2.97 11.72
CA GLY A 9 -17.42 -3.40 10.75
C GLY A 9 -16.81 -4.14 9.56
N GLY A 10 -17.67 -4.52 8.61
CA GLY A 10 -17.29 -5.23 7.38
C GLY A 10 -17.61 -6.72 7.41
N ALA A 11 -17.74 -7.31 6.22
CA ALA A 11 -18.02 -8.73 6.05
C ALA A 11 -16.76 -9.57 6.32
N VAL A 12 -16.96 -10.78 6.84
CA VAL A 12 -15.89 -11.68 7.25
C VAL A 12 -15.94 -12.96 6.44
N PHE A 13 -14.82 -13.37 5.87
CA PHE A 13 -14.69 -14.62 5.13
C PHE A 13 -13.52 -15.47 5.65
N TYR A 14 -13.77 -16.75 5.95
CA TYR A 14 -12.75 -17.75 6.30
C TYR A 14 -13.27 -19.15 5.96
N SER A 15 -12.40 -20.16 6.06
CA SER A 15 -12.70 -21.56 5.71
C SER A 15 -14.02 -22.07 6.28
N ASP A 16 -14.34 -21.72 7.53
CA ASP A 16 -15.47 -22.26 8.28
C ASP A 16 -16.60 -21.25 8.46
N VAL A 17 -16.69 -20.23 7.58
CA VAL A 17 -17.75 -19.23 7.63
C VAL A 17 -19.09 -19.78 7.13
N GLY A 18 -19.72 -20.60 7.96
CA GLY A 18 -21.03 -21.20 7.67
C GLY A 18 -21.08 -22.03 6.39
N GLU A 19 -22.31 -22.28 5.94
CA GLU A 19 -22.60 -23.12 4.78
C GLU A 19 -22.24 -22.45 3.44
N ILE A 20 -22.26 -23.24 2.38
CA ILE A 20 -21.90 -22.85 1.01
C ILE A 20 -22.67 -21.61 0.55
N GLU A 21 -23.96 -21.52 0.86
CA GLU A 21 -24.83 -20.41 0.50
C GLU A 21 -24.35 -19.11 1.13
N ARG A 22 -23.93 -19.15 2.40
CA ARG A 22 -23.40 -17.97 3.11
C ARG A 22 -22.07 -17.53 2.52
N LYS A 23 -21.19 -18.47 2.18
CA LYS A 23 -19.92 -18.17 1.49
C LYS A 23 -20.17 -17.48 0.15
N ARG A 24 -21.12 -17.99 -0.64
CA ARG A 24 -21.51 -17.39 -1.93
C ARG A 24 -22.07 -15.97 -1.76
N GLU A 25 -22.89 -15.75 -0.74
CA GLU A 25 -23.44 -14.43 -0.45
C GLU A 25 -22.34 -13.42 -0.11
N ILE A 26 -21.41 -13.78 0.77
CA ILE A 26 -20.27 -12.92 1.16
C ILE A 26 -19.40 -12.58 -0.06
N VAL A 27 -19.08 -13.58 -0.90
CA VAL A 27 -18.30 -13.37 -2.13
C VAL A 27 -19.07 -12.46 -3.10
N ARG A 28 -20.39 -12.61 -3.23
CA ARG A 28 -21.22 -11.72 -4.07
C ARG A 28 -21.18 -10.28 -3.56
N MET A 29 -21.25 -10.07 -2.26
CA MET A 29 -21.14 -8.72 -1.69
C MET A 29 -19.81 -8.06 -2.06
N LEU A 30 -18.72 -8.84 -2.12
CA LEU A 30 -17.38 -8.37 -2.50
C LEU A 30 -17.32 -8.02 -3.99
N THR A 31 -17.73 -8.94 -4.85
CA THR A 31 -17.61 -8.77 -6.31
C THR A 31 -18.55 -7.68 -6.84
N THR A 32 -19.70 -7.47 -6.21
CA THR A 32 -20.65 -6.40 -6.56
C THR A 32 -20.33 -5.05 -5.90
N GLY A 33 -19.39 -5.01 -4.95
CA GLY A 33 -19.07 -3.81 -4.18
C GLY A 33 -20.19 -3.36 -3.23
N GLN A 34 -21.14 -4.24 -2.90
CA GLN A 34 -22.20 -3.96 -1.93
C GLN A 34 -21.63 -3.67 -0.54
N GLU A 35 -20.56 -4.38 -0.18
CA GLU A 35 -19.81 -4.15 1.04
C GLU A 35 -18.45 -3.53 0.70
N ARG A 36 -17.97 -2.64 1.57
CA ARG A 36 -16.77 -1.83 1.31
C ARG A 36 -15.55 -2.35 2.03
N LEU A 37 -15.76 -3.05 3.15
CA LEU A 37 -14.71 -3.60 3.96
C LEU A 37 -14.91 -5.10 4.12
N PHE A 38 -13.88 -5.84 3.75
CA PHE A 38 -13.84 -7.29 3.85
C PHE A 38 -12.64 -7.73 4.66
N TRP A 39 -12.90 -8.60 5.63
CA TRP A 39 -11.90 -9.28 6.41
C TRP A 39 -11.77 -10.70 5.91
N SER A 40 -10.56 -11.12 5.60
CA SER A 40 -10.32 -12.52 5.29
C SER A 40 -8.97 -13.02 5.77
N THR A 41 -8.87 -14.32 5.94
CA THR A 41 -7.61 -15.03 6.06
C THR A 41 -7.05 -15.34 4.66
N SER A 42 -5.91 -16.02 4.60
CA SER A 42 -5.38 -16.60 3.36
C SER A 42 -6.37 -17.55 2.65
N ALA A 43 -7.45 -17.97 3.31
CA ALA A 43 -8.49 -18.83 2.76
C ALA A 43 -9.42 -18.15 1.73
N LEU A 44 -9.31 -16.85 1.48
CA LEU A 44 -9.91 -16.22 0.30
C LEU A 44 -9.14 -16.71 -0.93
N GLY A 45 -9.47 -17.92 -1.37
CA GLY A 45 -8.67 -18.71 -2.30
C GLY A 45 -8.63 -18.18 -3.74
N GLU A 46 -7.99 -18.96 -4.59
CA GLU A 46 -7.88 -18.76 -6.04
C GLU A 46 -9.26 -18.65 -6.70
N GLY A 47 -9.41 -17.76 -7.68
CA GLY A 47 -10.61 -17.67 -8.52
C GLY A 47 -11.66 -16.61 -8.12
N ILE A 48 -11.51 -15.94 -6.97
CA ILE A 48 -12.34 -14.75 -6.68
C ILE A 48 -11.79 -13.57 -7.47
N ASP A 49 -12.51 -13.20 -8.53
CA ASP A 49 -12.24 -12.00 -9.31
C ASP A 49 -13.15 -10.85 -8.85
N ALA A 50 -12.62 -10.02 -7.96
CA ALA A 50 -13.26 -8.80 -7.51
C ALA A 50 -12.45 -7.61 -8.01
N SER A 51 -12.69 -7.23 -9.27
CA SER A 51 -12.00 -6.10 -9.92
C SER A 51 -12.24 -4.76 -9.23
N THR A 52 -13.24 -4.69 -8.34
CA THR A 52 -13.59 -3.55 -7.49
C THR A 52 -12.67 -3.33 -6.29
N ILE A 53 -11.74 -4.25 -5.99
CA ILE A 53 -10.82 -4.10 -4.85
C ILE A 53 -9.78 -3.02 -5.14
N ARG A 54 -9.80 -1.95 -4.35
CA ARG A 54 -8.84 -0.84 -4.46
C ARG A 54 -7.67 -0.96 -3.49
N VAL A 55 -7.91 -1.49 -2.29
CA VAL A 55 -6.88 -1.58 -1.26
C VAL A 55 -6.89 -2.97 -0.67
N VAL A 56 -5.70 -3.59 -0.60
CA VAL A 56 -5.47 -4.82 0.18
C VAL A 56 -4.59 -4.45 1.37
N ILE A 57 -5.07 -4.74 2.58
CA ILE A 57 -4.36 -4.46 3.83
C ILE A 57 -4.05 -5.79 4.51
N HIS A 58 -2.76 -6.09 4.67
CA HIS A 58 -2.32 -7.23 5.46
C HIS A 58 -2.19 -6.81 6.93
N VAL A 59 -2.95 -7.49 7.79
CA VAL A 59 -3.01 -7.24 9.23
C VAL A 59 -2.54 -8.50 9.96
N GLY A 60 -1.49 -8.38 10.76
CA GLY A 60 -0.72 -9.53 11.21
C GLY A 60 0.35 -9.88 10.18
N GLY A 61 1.50 -10.35 10.64
CA GLY A 61 2.64 -10.61 9.75
C GLY A 61 2.29 -11.62 8.66
N ILE A 62 2.95 -11.46 7.52
CA ILE A 62 2.91 -12.39 6.40
C ILE A 62 4.28 -13.01 6.28
N ASP A 63 4.30 -14.33 6.15
CA ASP A 63 5.53 -15.10 6.30
C ASP A 63 6.26 -15.29 4.97
N LYS A 64 5.51 -15.40 3.86
CA LYS A 64 6.07 -15.66 2.54
C LYS A 64 5.74 -14.57 1.53
N LEU A 65 6.71 -14.28 0.66
CA LEU A 65 6.58 -13.23 -0.32
C LEU A 65 5.68 -13.62 -1.50
N ASP A 66 5.65 -14.90 -1.86
CA ASP A 66 4.76 -15.46 -2.89
C ASP A 66 3.28 -15.31 -2.50
N ASP A 67 2.93 -15.68 -1.27
CA ASP A 67 1.61 -15.49 -0.67
C ASP A 67 1.22 -14.01 -0.69
N PHE A 68 2.14 -13.13 -0.30
CA PHE A 68 1.92 -11.69 -0.33
C PHE A 68 1.66 -11.18 -1.75
N GLY A 69 2.43 -11.62 -2.73
CA GLY A 69 2.24 -11.23 -4.13
C GLY A 69 0.87 -11.61 -4.67
N GLN A 70 0.46 -12.86 -4.45
CA GLN A 70 -0.84 -13.35 -4.90
C GLN A 70 -2.00 -12.59 -4.24
N GLN A 71 -1.90 -12.32 -2.93
CA GLN A 71 -2.92 -11.62 -2.17
C GLN A 71 -3.00 -10.14 -2.53
N SER A 72 -1.86 -9.46 -2.61
CA SER A 72 -1.77 -8.04 -2.98
C SER A 72 -2.23 -7.78 -4.42
N GLY A 73 -1.98 -8.73 -5.34
CA GLY A 73 -2.41 -8.68 -6.75
C GLY A 73 -3.93 -8.73 -6.98
N ARG A 74 -4.74 -8.85 -5.93
CA ARG A 74 -6.20 -8.70 -6.01
C ARG A 74 -6.63 -7.24 -6.23
N ALA A 75 -5.82 -6.28 -5.81
CA ALA A 75 -6.12 -4.87 -6.00
C ALA A 75 -5.86 -4.41 -7.44
N GLY A 76 -6.66 -3.48 -7.96
CA GLY A 76 -6.32 -2.76 -9.18
C GLY A 76 -6.53 -3.51 -10.51
N ARG A 77 -7.29 -4.61 -10.52
CA ARG A 77 -7.54 -5.42 -11.72
C ARG A 77 -8.38 -4.72 -12.80
N ASP A 78 -9.04 -3.61 -12.47
CA ASP A 78 -9.82 -2.78 -13.40
C ASP A 78 -8.96 -1.80 -14.21
N GLY A 79 -7.64 -1.78 -14.01
CA GLY A 79 -6.71 -0.91 -14.74
C GLY A 79 -6.73 0.56 -14.27
N VAL A 80 -7.51 0.89 -13.22
CA VAL A 80 -7.51 2.22 -12.62
C VAL A 80 -6.29 2.35 -11.71
N THR A 81 -5.48 3.39 -11.91
CA THR A 81 -4.17 3.58 -11.24
C THR A 81 -4.25 3.89 -9.74
N ALA A 82 -5.43 3.80 -9.13
CA ALA A 82 -5.69 4.14 -7.73
C ALA A 82 -5.88 2.87 -6.89
N SER A 83 -4.88 1.97 -6.93
CA SER A 83 -4.84 0.79 -6.06
C SER A 83 -3.61 0.81 -5.16
N GLU A 84 -3.75 0.25 -3.96
CA GLU A 84 -2.65 0.14 -3.01
C GLU A 84 -2.64 -1.23 -2.31
N SER A 85 -1.44 -1.70 -1.98
CA SER A 85 -1.25 -2.80 -1.04
C SER A 85 -0.46 -2.30 0.15
N ILE A 86 -0.99 -2.56 1.34
CA ILE A 86 -0.47 -2.06 2.60
C ILE A 86 -0.15 -3.24 3.50
N VAL A 87 1.00 -3.21 4.15
CA VAL A 87 1.36 -4.16 5.21
C VAL A 87 1.50 -3.39 6.51
N LEU A 88 0.63 -3.69 7.48
CA LEU A 88 0.69 -3.07 8.80
C LEU A 88 1.71 -3.81 9.66
N GLN A 89 2.78 -3.09 10.05
CA GLN A 89 3.81 -3.61 10.93
C GLN A 89 3.60 -3.04 12.34
N ALA A 90 3.39 -3.91 13.32
CA ALA A 90 3.32 -3.50 14.70
C ALA A 90 4.72 -3.11 15.20
N GLU A 91 4.79 -2.02 15.96
CA GLU A 91 6.03 -1.53 16.57
C GLU A 91 5.86 -1.54 18.10
N LYS A 92 6.88 -2.04 18.81
CA LYS A 92 6.94 -2.07 20.27
C LYS A 92 8.22 -1.40 20.73
N LYS A 93 8.25 -0.97 21.99
CA LYS A 93 9.47 -0.49 22.65
C LYS A 93 9.97 -1.50 23.66
N ASN A 94 11.28 -1.73 23.70
CA ASN A 94 11.89 -2.53 24.75
C ASN A 94 11.99 -1.72 26.06
N GLN A 95 12.45 -2.36 27.14
CA GLN A 95 12.62 -1.70 28.45
C GLN A 95 13.60 -0.52 28.41
N GLN A 96 14.49 -0.48 27.42
CA GLN A 96 15.46 0.60 27.19
C GLN A 96 14.88 1.70 26.28
N GLY A 97 13.60 1.64 25.91
CA GLY A 97 12.91 2.62 25.07
C GLY A 97 13.22 2.51 23.57
N GLN A 98 14.01 1.53 23.13
CA GLN A 98 14.33 1.31 21.73
C GLN A 98 13.13 0.66 21.02
N SER A 99 12.76 1.22 19.87
CA SER A 99 11.63 0.72 19.09
C SER A 99 12.08 -0.43 18.19
N TYR A 100 11.27 -1.47 18.11
CA TYR A 100 11.50 -2.63 17.27
C TYR A 100 10.19 -3.08 16.62
N ARG A 101 10.30 -3.61 15.41
CA ARG A 101 9.15 -4.17 14.69
C ARG A 101 8.85 -5.56 15.23
N VAL A 102 7.59 -5.82 15.50
CA VAL A 102 7.10 -7.15 15.87
C VAL A 102 7.11 -8.02 14.61
N ARG A 103 7.67 -9.22 14.75
CA ARG A 103 7.78 -10.25 13.71
C ARG A 103 7.05 -11.50 14.17
N THR A 104 6.56 -12.30 13.23
CA THR A 104 6.02 -13.64 13.52
C THR A 104 7.16 -14.58 13.93
N GLY A 105 8.37 -14.32 13.44
CA GLY A 105 9.53 -15.19 13.59
C GLY A 105 9.51 -16.36 12.61
N GLN A 106 8.53 -16.40 11.70
CA GLN A 106 8.38 -17.42 10.66
C GLN A 106 8.56 -16.83 9.26
N GLU A 107 8.85 -15.53 9.15
CA GLU A 107 9.06 -14.88 7.87
C GLU A 107 10.27 -15.45 7.13
N GLU A 108 10.08 -15.79 5.85
CA GLU A 108 11.13 -16.20 4.94
C GLU A 108 12.05 -15.01 4.59
N PRO A 109 13.32 -15.27 4.22
CA PRO A 109 14.31 -14.21 3.98
C PRO A 109 13.85 -13.11 3.01
N GLU A 110 13.13 -13.49 1.97
CA GLU A 110 12.63 -12.61 0.92
C GLU A 110 11.52 -11.70 1.45
N MET A 111 10.66 -12.24 2.32
CA MET A 111 9.62 -11.47 3.00
C MET A 111 10.23 -10.49 4.01
N ILE A 112 11.27 -10.90 4.74
CA ILE A 112 12.03 -10.01 5.63
C ILE A 112 12.64 -8.86 4.82
N GLU A 113 13.32 -9.16 3.71
CA GLU A 113 13.92 -8.15 2.83
C GLU A 113 12.87 -7.18 2.31
N TYR A 114 11.71 -7.70 1.88
CA TYR A 114 10.57 -6.89 1.49
C TYR A 114 10.22 -5.96 2.65
N LEU A 115 9.85 -6.47 3.84
CA LEU A 115 9.39 -5.67 4.98
C LEU A 115 10.38 -4.58 5.44
N GLU A 116 11.68 -4.83 5.32
CA GLU A 116 12.72 -3.86 5.69
C GLU A 116 12.77 -2.63 4.77
N GLY A 117 12.32 -2.76 3.52
CA GLY A 117 12.21 -1.63 2.59
C GLY A 117 13.56 -1.00 2.21
N ARG A 118 14.63 -1.80 2.20
CA ARG A 118 15.99 -1.33 1.86
C ARG A 118 16.16 -1.03 0.37
N ARG A 119 15.40 -1.70 -0.49
CA ARG A 119 15.39 -1.51 -1.95
C ARG A 119 13.95 -1.46 -2.49
N CYS A 120 13.80 -1.15 -3.78
CA CYS A 120 12.49 -1.02 -4.43
C CYS A 120 11.61 -2.25 -4.18
N ARG A 121 10.35 -2.05 -3.74
CA ARG A 121 9.39 -3.14 -3.49
C ARG A 121 9.23 -4.06 -4.69
N ARG A 122 9.11 -3.49 -5.89
CA ARG A 122 8.99 -4.24 -7.16
C ARG A 122 10.27 -4.99 -7.53
N ALA A 123 11.44 -4.45 -7.20
CA ALA A 123 12.67 -5.20 -7.41
C ALA A 123 12.74 -6.46 -6.52
N VAL A 124 12.17 -6.41 -5.30
CA VAL A 124 12.11 -7.59 -4.42
C VAL A 124 11.14 -8.62 -4.99
N LEU A 125 9.94 -8.18 -5.37
CA LEU A 125 8.91 -9.04 -5.96
C LEU A 125 9.37 -9.69 -7.28
N ASP A 126 9.86 -8.91 -8.25
CA ASP A 126 10.27 -9.43 -9.56
C ASP A 126 11.46 -10.40 -9.46
N ALA A 127 12.36 -10.20 -8.50
CA ALA A 127 13.48 -11.12 -8.27
C ALA A 127 13.03 -12.48 -7.70
N ASP A 128 12.04 -12.48 -6.82
CA ASP A 128 11.50 -13.68 -6.17
C ASP A 128 10.56 -14.45 -7.11
N MET A 129 9.65 -13.75 -7.79
CA MET A 129 8.59 -14.36 -8.62
C MET A 129 9.04 -14.66 -10.05
N ASP A 130 9.79 -13.75 -10.67
CA ASP A 130 10.17 -13.84 -12.08
C ASP A 130 11.68 -14.13 -12.27
N GLY A 131 12.46 -14.14 -11.20
CA GLY A 131 13.92 -14.26 -11.26
C GLY A 131 14.62 -13.02 -11.85
N ASP A 132 13.92 -11.90 -12.03
CA ASP A 132 14.50 -10.66 -12.59
C ASP A 132 15.34 -9.92 -11.54
N VAL A 133 16.62 -10.28 -11.50
CA VAL A 133 17.62 -9.61 -10.64
C VAL A 133 18.17 -8.31 -11.24
N THR A 134 17.77 -7.94 -12.46
CA THR A 134 18.28 -6.73 -13.15
C THR A 134 17.54 -5.48 -12.71
N ARG A 135 16.33 -5.66 -12.18
CA ARG A 135 15.48 -4.58 -11.72
C ARG A 135 16.02 -3.91 -10.45
N THR A 136 16.17 -2.59 -10.49
CA THR A 136 16.65 -1.81 -9.33
C THR A 136 15.63 -0.80 -8.77
N ASN A 137 14.65 -0.38 -9.57
CA ASN A 137 13.68 0.65 -9.21
C ASN A 137 12.31 0.46 -9.91
N CYS A 138 11.33 1.29 -9.55
CA CYS A 138 10.07 1.40 -10.30
C CYS A 138 10.35 1.95 -11.70
N ARG A 139 9.83 1.31 -12.74
CA ARG A 139 10.04 1.68 -14.15
C ARG A 139 9.07 2.81 -14.55
N ALA A 140 9.39 3.51 -15.64
CA ALA A 140 8.51 4.55 -16.19
C ALA A 140 7.15 3.94 -16.58
N GLY A 141 6.06 4.65 -16.27
CA GLY A 141 4.69 4.16 -16.48
C GLY A 141 4.10 3.37 -15.32
N GLU A 142 4.89 3.02 -14.30
CA GLU A 142 4.39 2.33 -13.11
C GLU A 142 4.03 3.29 -11.96
N GLN A 143 3.12 2.86 -11.09
CA GLN A 143 2.89 3.52 -9.80
C GLN A 143 4.09 3.30 -8.86
N PHE A 144 4.77 4.37 -8.45
CA PHE A 144 5.97 4.22 -7.60
C PHE A 144 5.65 3.71 -6.19
N CYS A 145 6.46 2.75 -5.71
CA CYS A 145 6.39 2.26 -4.34
C CYS A 145 6.88 3.29 -3.31
N ASP A 146 6.59 3.04 -2.04
CA ASP A 146 7.02 3.85 -0.89
C ASP A 146 8.54 4.10 -0.87
N VAL A 147 9.36 3.08 -1.16
CA VAL A 147 10.82 3.18 -1.18
C VAL A 147 11.30 4.11 -2.30
N CYS A 148 10.84 3.91 -3.54
CA CYS A 148 11.24 4.76 -4.67
C CYS A 148 10.71 6.20 -4.53
N ARG A 149 9.51 6.38 -3.96
CA ARG A 149 8.97 7.70 -3.59
C ARG A 149 9.84 8.38 -2.52
N GLY A 150 10.29 7.62 -1.52
CA GLY A 150 11.14 8.12 -0.43
C GLY A 150 12.55 8.49 -0.85
N GLN A 151 13.12 7.82 -1.87
CA GLN A 151 14.44 8.10 -2.41
C GLN A 151 14.53 9.47 -3.11
N GLY A 152 13.40 10.02 -3.57
CA GLY A 152 13.29 11.41 -4.08
C GLY A 152 13.35 12.50 -3.00
N ARG A 153 13.34 12.13 -1.71
CA ARG A 153 13.47 13.06 -0.57
C ARG A 153 14.89 13.15 0.01
N LYS A 154 15.94 12.81 -0.76
CA LYS A 154 17.30 13.21 -0.40
C LYS A 154 17.32 14.74 -0.31
N ARG A 155 17.26 15.29 0.90
CA ARG A 155 17.44 16.71 1.19
C ARG A 155 18.64 17.18 0.38
N ILE A 156 18.42 18.03 -0.62
CA ILE A 156 19.50 18.81 -1.21
C ILE A 156 20.04 19.63 -0.04
N ARG A 157 21.18 19.22 0.53
CA ARG A 157 21.97 20.10 1.39
C ARG A 157 22.52 21.16 0.45
N ALA A 158 21.77 22.25 0.29
CA ALA A 158 22.36 23.47 -0.23
C ALA A 158 23.44 23.89 0.78
N HIS A 159 24.70 23.67 0.41
CA HIS A 159 25.82 24.32 1.09
C HIS A 159 25.66 25.82 0.84
N VAL A 160 25.07 26.52 1.80
CA VAL A 160 25.13 27.98 1.83
C VAL A 160 26.48 28.31 2.47
N SER A 161 27.47 28.61 1.64
CA SER A 161 28.67 29.31 2.08
C SER A 161 28.22 30.62 2.74
N GLN A 162 28.64 30.83 3.99
CA GLN A 162 28.31 32.03 4.74
C GLN A 162 28.80 33.26 3.98
N GLY A 163 27.84 34.04 3.50
CA GLY A 163 28.00 35.37 2.94
C GLY A 163 26.74 36.17 3.27
N GLU A 164 26.78 36.83 4.43
CA GLU A 164 26.07 38.05 4.82
C GLU A 164 24.63 38.30 4.31
N VAL A 165 23.68 37.99 5.20
CA VAL A 165 22.51 38.80 5.63
C VAL A 165 22.04 39.96 4.73
N GLN A 166 20.84 39.85 4.12
CA GLN A 166 19.72 40.76 4.43
C GLN A 166 18.35 40.34 3.88
N SER A 167 17.42 40.19 4.82
CA SER A 167 15.95 40.33 4.78
C SER A 167 15.23 40.60 3.45
N LYS A 168 14.21 39.76 3.15
CA LYS A 168 12.81 40.20 3.00
C LYS A 168 11.87 39.00 3.08
N ARG A 169 11.00 39.01 4.10
CA ARG A 169 9.87 38.08 4.23
C ARG A 169 8.81 38.45 3.19
N THR A 170 8.44 37.52 2.32
CA THR A 170 7.20 37.64 1.53
C THR A 170 6.34 36.41 1.76
N ARG A 171 5.17 36.66 2.35
CA ARG A 171 4.12 35.69 2.66
C ARG A 171 3.35 35.44 1.36
N LEU A 172 3.40 34.22 0.82
CA LEU A 172 2.55 33.82 -0.31
C LEU A 172 1.22 33.28 0.23
N GLN A 173 0.13 33.97 -0.08
CA GLN A 173 -1.24 33.50 0.13
C GLN A 173 -1.69 32.63 -1.05
N PRO A 174 -2.66 31.71 -0.84
CA PRO A 174 -3.13 30.80 -1.88
C PRO A 174 -4.11 31.53 -2.80
N MET A 175 -3.91 31.41 -4.12
CA MET A 175 -4.87 31.89 -5.12
C MET A 175 -5.71 30.71 -5.59
N CYS A 176 -7.00 30.78 -5.29
CA CYS A 176 -8.03 30.01 -5.98
C CYS A 176 -9.13 30.97 -6.41
N SER A 177 -9.64 30.73 -7.61
CA SER A 177 -10.95 31.11 -8.16
C SER A 177 -11.13 32.46 -8.90
N SER A 178 -11.40 32.28 -10.21
CA SER A 178 -12.59 32.78 -10.94
C SER A 178 -12.53 34.09 -11.74
N THR A 179 -12.81 33.92 -13.05
CA THR A 179 -13.75 34.69 -13.93
C THR A 179 -13.52 36.21 -14.07
N THR A 180 -13.56 36.87 -15.24
CA THR A 180 -14.54 36.78 -16.34
C THR A 180 -14.09 37.71 -17.51
N ASN A 181 -14.52 37.35 -18.72
CA ASN A 181 -15.06 38.20 -19.80
C ASN A 181 -14.22 39.17 -20.66
N LEU A 182 -14.41 38.92 -21.97
CA LEU A 182 -14.77 39.83 -23.09
C LEU A 182 -13.75 40.88 -23.55
N LEU A 183 -13.40 40.81 -24.85
CA LEU A 183 -13.90 41.74 -25.88
C LEU A 183 -13.47 41.35 -27.31
N ASN A 184 -14.44 41.51 -28.23
CA ASN A 184 -14.37 41.52 -29.70
C ASN A 184 -13.16 42.25 -30.29
N ILE A 185 -12.78 41.95 -31.56
CA ILE A 185 -12.77 42.81 -32.79
C ILE A 185 -12.40 41.92 -34.01
N PRO A 186 -12.71 42.24 -35.28
CA PRO A 186 -14.00 42.55 -35.95
C PRO A 186 -14.56 41.36 -36.76
#